data_AF-A0A8K1K0Y2-F1
#
_entry.id   AF-A0A8K1K0Y2-F1
#
_cell.length_a   1.000
_cell.length_b   1.000
_cell.length_c   1.000
_cell.angle_alpha   90.00
_cell.angle_beta   90.00
_cell.angle_gamma   90.00
#
_symmetry.space_group_name_H-M   'P 1'
#
loop_
_entity.id
_entity.type
_entity.pdbx_description
1 polymer ?
#
loop_
_entity_poly.entity_id
_entity_poly.type
_entity_poly.pdbx_seq_one_letter_code
_entity_poly.pdbx_strand_id
1 'polypeptide(L)'
;DGLFLSNGPGDPIICKETVENIKKVFSSKDVKPIFGICLGHQLLASAIGCKTYKMKYGNRGHNLPCLHHSTKRCFMTSQNHGFAVNVHSMNP
;
A
#
# COMPACT_ATOMS: atom_id res chain seq x y z
N ASP A 1 5.93 16.68 11.17
CA ASP A 1 6.37 16.26 9.82
C ASP A 1 6.24 14.75 9.64
N GLY A 2 6.16 14.28 8.40
CA GLY A 2 6.00 12.87 8.07
C GLY A 2 6.45 12.55 6.64
N LEU A 3 6.55 11.27 6.33
CA LEU A 3 6.84 10.79 4.98
C LEU A 3 5.53 10.39 4.30
N PHE A 4 5.24 11.01 3.16
CA PHE A 4 4.08 10.66 2.34
C PHE A 4 4.52 9.92 1.08
N LEU A 5 3.87 8.78 0.80
CA LEU A 5 4.10 7.98 -0.39
C LEU A 5 2.85 8.06 -1.29
N SER A 6 2.98 8.77 -2.40
CA SER A 6 1.89 9.02 -3.33
C SER A 6 1.48 7.77 -4.13
N ASN A 7 0.43 7.93 -4.92
CA ASN A 7 0.05 6.96 -5.95
C ASN A 7 1.03 6.97 -7.14
N GLY A 8 0.91 5.97 -8.01
CA GLY A 8 1.68 5.86 -9.24
C GLY A 8 1.30 4.62 -10.05
N PRO A 9 1.77 4.51 -11.31
CA PRO A 9 1.59 3.32 -12.12
C PRO A 9 2.60 2.22 -11.76
N GLY A 10 2.32 0.99 -12.18
CA GLY A 10 3.29 -0.10 -12.20
C GLY A 10 3.15 -1.14 -11.08
N ASP A 11 4.09 -2.08 -11.09
CA ASP A 11 4.21 -3.14 -10.08
C ASP A 11 5.20 -2.72 -8.98
N PRO A 12 4.80 -2.67 -7.70
CA PRO A 12 5.67 -2.33 -6.58
C PRO A 12 6.90 -3.25 -6.45
N ILE A 13 6.87 -4.47 -7.00
CA ILE A 13 8.03 -5.40 -6.99
C ILE A 13 9.22 -4.83 -7.80
N ILE A 14 8.94 -4.00 -8.81
CA ILE A 14 9.97 -3.41 -9.67
C ILE A 14 10.70 -2.26 -8.94
N CYS A 15 10.03 -1.61 -7.98
CA CYS A 15 10.54 -0.46 -7.22
C CYS A 15 11.46 -0.86 -6.06
N LYS A 16 12.43 -1.77 -6.30
CA LYS A 16 13.31 -2.32 -5.26
C LYS A 16 14.06 -1.25 -4.48
N GLU A 17 14.62 -0.26 -5.17
CA GLU A 17 15.36 0.83 -4.53
C GLU A 17 14.46 1.65 -3.57
N THR A 18 13.24 1.95 -4.00
CA THR A 18 12.25 2.67 -3.17
C THR A 18 11.88 1.85 -1.93
N VAL A 19 11.64 0.55 -2.09
CA VAL A 19 11.35 -0.36 -0.98
C VAL A 19 12.52 -0.41 0.02
N GLU A 20 13.76 -0.51 -0.46
CA GLU A 20 14.95 -0.50 0.41
C GLU A 20 15.13 0.84 1.13
N ASN A 21 14.83 1.97 0.48
CA ASN A 21 14.87 3.27 1.13
C ASN A 21 13.79 3.39 2.22
N ILE A 22 12.58 2.88 1.98
CA ILE A 22 11.52 2.84 2.99
C ILE A 22 11.94 1.97 4.19
N LYS A 23 12.57 0.82 3.95
CA LYS A 23 13.11 -0.03 5.04
C LYS A 23 14.14 0.72 5.90
N LYS A 24 15.04 1.50 5.30
CA LYS A 24 15.99 2.33 6.05
C LYS A 24 15.28 3.36 6.94
N VAL A 25 14.17 3.92 6.47
CA VAL A 25 13.35 4.85 7.28
C VAL A 25 12.75 4.12 8.49
N PHE A 26 12.25 2.89 8.32
CA PHE A 26 11.75 2.08 9.44
C PHE A 26 12.85 1.73 10.46
N SER A 27 14.08 1.52 10.02
CA SER A 27 15.22 1.23 10.89
C SER A 27 15.84 2.47 11.53
N SER A 28 15.32 3.67 11.24
CA SER A 28 15.84 4.91 11.83
C SER A 28 15.47 5.01 13.32
N LYS A 29 16.30 5.69 14.11
CA LYS A 29 16.07 5.85 15.56
C LYS A 29 14.84 6.70 15.88
N ASP A 30 14.44 7.57 14.95
CA ASP A 30 13.30 8.48 15.08
C ASP A 30 12.40 8.31 13.86
N VAL A 31 11.47 7.35 13.96
CA VAL A 31 10.54 7.01 12.88
C VAL A 31 9.40 8.02 12.86
N LYS A 32 9.40 8.90 11.86
CA LYS A 32 8.29 9.81 11.60
C LYS A 32 7.06 9.05 11.06
N PRO A 33 5.83 9.57 11.24
CA PRO A 33 4.64 8.98 10.65
C PRO A 33 4.75 8.83 9.13
N ILE A 34 4.35 7.67 8.62
CA ILE A 34 4.40 7.34 7.19
C ILE A 34 2.99 7.02 6.69
N PHE A 35 2.57 7.66 5.60
CA PHE A 35 1.26 7.45 5.00
C PHE A 35 1.40 7.17 3.50
N GLY A 36 0.83 6.06 3.03
CA GLY A 36 0.91 5.64 1.64
C GLY A 36 -0.46 5.46 0.99
N ILE A 37 -0.62 5.98 -0.23
CA ILE A 37 -1.86 5.87 -1.01
C ILE A 37 -1.61 5.07 -2.29
N CYS A 38 -2.50 4.12 -2.61
CA CYS A 38 -2.42 3.28 -3.81
C CYS A 38 -1.06 2.55 -3.95
N LEU A 39 -0.19 2.99 -4.87
CA LEU A 39 1.17 2.44 -4.98
C LEU A 39 1.97 2.63 -3.69
N GLY A 40 1.84 3.78 -3.02
CA GLY A 40 2.49 4.01 -1.72
C GLY A 40 2.06 3.01 -0.65
N HIS A 41 0.78 2.61 -0.62
CA HIS A 41 0.29 1.56 0.28
C HIS A 41 0.98 0.21 -0.03
N GLN A 42 1.13 -0.12 -1.30
CA GLN A 42 1.77 -1.37 -1.72
C GLN A 42 3.28 -1.38 -1.42
N LEU A 43 3.97 -0.25 -1.63
CA LEU A 43 5.39 -0.10 -1.29
C LEU A 43 5.64 -0.27 0.21
N LEU A 44 4.76 0.27 1.05
CA LEU A 44 4.81 0.06 2.51
C LEU A 44 4.65 -1.42 2.86
N ALA A 45 3.65 -2.09 2.28
CA ALA A 45 3.42 -3.50 2.50
C ALA A 45 4.63 -4.35 2.06
N SER A 46 5.22 -4.06 0.90
CA SER A 46 6.43 -4.73 0.42
C SER A 46 7.64 -4.48 1.32
N ALA A 47 7.78 -3.27 1.87
CA ALA A 47 8.88 -2.93 2.77
C ALA A 47 8.82 -3.70 4.09
N ILE A 48 7.62 -4.06 4.58
CA ILE A 48 7.44 -4.94 5.75
C ILE A 48 7.41 -6.43 5.41
N GLY A 49 7.70 -6.80 4.15
CA GLY A 49 7.84 -8.21 3.71
C GLY A 49 6.57 -8.84 3.14
N CYS A 50 5.48 -8.11 2.97
CA CYS A 50 4.30 -8.62 2.28
C CYS A 50 4.57 -8.79 0.77
N LYS A 51 3.80 -9.68 0.14
CA LYS A 51 3.81 -9.91 -1.30
C LYS A 51 2.65 -9.21 -1.97
N THR A 52 2.87 -8.71 -3.17
CA THR A 52 1.84 -8.14 -4.04
C THR A 52 1.55 -9.09 -5.19
N TYR A 53 0.35 -8.97 -5.78
CA TYR A 53 -0.04 -9.75 -6.94
C TYR A 53 -0.89 -8.91 -7.90
N LYS A 54 -0.85 -9.28 -9.19
CA LYS A 54 -1.66 -8.66 -10.24
C LYS A 54 -3.08 -9.21 -10.18
N MET A 55 -4.05 -8.32 -10.07
CA MET A 55 -5.48 -8.67 -10.11
C MET A 55 -5.92 -8.96 -11.55
N LYS A 56 -6.91 -9.83 -11.73
CA LYS A 56 -7.42 -10.20 -13.07
C LYS A 56 -7.96 -8.99 -13.84
N TYR A 57 -8.80 -8.19 -13.18
CA TYR A 57 -9.39 -6.98 -13.76
C TYR A 57 -8.99 -5.70 -13.01
N GLY A 58 -8.52 -5.81 -11.76
CA GLY A 58 -8.21 -4.65 -10.92
C GLY A 58 -9.47 -3.89 -10.47
N ASN A 59 -9.26 -2.85 -9.67
CA ASN A 59 -10.29 -1.96 -9.17
C ASN A 59 -10.14 -0.60 -9.85
N ARG A 60 -11.13 -0.23 -10.68
CA ARG A 60 -11.14 1.04 -11.45
C ARG A 60 -12.53 1.65 -11.45
N GLY A 61 -12.73 2.71 -10.68
CA GLY A 61 -14.00 3.42 -10.60
C GLY A 61 -14.11 4.34 -9.40
N HIS A 62 -15.19 5.12 -9.35
CA HIS A 62 -15.46 6.10 -8.29
C HIS A 62 -16.51 5.63 -7.26
N ASN A 63 -16.97 4.39 -7.39
CA ASN A 63 -18.09 3.81 -6.64
C ASN A 63 -17.73 2.46 -5.99
N LEU A 64 -16.47 2.27 -5.58
CA LEU A 64 -16.07 1.01 -4.95
C LEU A 64 -16.26 1.10 -3.44
N PRO A 65 -17.03 0.19 -2.81
CA PRO A 65 -17.19 0.19 -1.36
C PRO A 65 -15.90 -0.27 -0.66
N CYS A 66 -15.57 0.37 0.46
CA CYS A 66 -14.48 -0.03 1.36
C CYS A 66 -14.97 -0.03 2.80
N LEU A 67 -14.77 -1.15 3.50
CA LEU A 67 -15.20 -1.35 4.88
C LEU A 67 -14.06 -1.05 5.86
N HIS A 68 -14.28 -0.13 6.78
CA HIS A 68 -13.38 0.03 7.92
C HIS A 68 -13.68 -1.03 8.98
N HIS A 69 -12.85 -2.08 9.04
CA HIS A 69 -13.16 -3.30 9.79
C HIS A 69 -13.42 -3.10 11.29
N SER A 70 -12.75 -2.15 11.95
CA SER A 70 -12.91 -1.86 13.38
C SER A 70 -14.25 -1.18 13.70
N THR A 71 -14.67 -0.21 12.87
CA THR A 71 -15.89 0.58 13.10
C THR A 71 -17.11 0.06 12.35
N LYS A 72 -16.93 -0.91 11.44
CA LYS A 72 -17.95 -1.44 10.51
C LYS A 72 -18.58 -0.38 9.58
N ARG A 73 -18.01 0.82 9.51
CA ARG A 73 -18.45 1.86 8.56
C ARG A 73 -17.99 1.53 7.15
N CYS A 74 -18.89 1.67 6.18
CA CYS A 74 -18.60 1.53 4.76
C CYS A 74 -18.48 2.91 4.11
N PHE A 75 -17.48 3.07 3.23
CA PHE A 75 -17.24 4.29 2.48
C PHE A 75 -17.22 3.98 0.99
N MET A 76 -17.84 4.84 0.18
CA MET A 76 -17.69 4.80 -1.26
C MET A 76 -16.37 5.48 -1.63
N THR A 77 -15.49 4.78 -2.35
CA THR A 77 -14.13 5.27 -2.66
C THR A 77 -13.84 5.27 -4.15
N SER A 78 -12.94 6.17 -4.54
CA SER A 78 -12.30 6.14 -5.84
C SER A 78 -11.09 5.20 -5.79
N GLN A 79 -11.06 4.21 -6.66
CA GLN A 79 -9.97 3.24 -6.76
C GLN A 79 -9.49 3.15 -8.20
N ASN A 80 -8.17 3.08 -8.36
CA ASN A 80 -7.52 2.88 -9.65
C ASN A 80 -6.21 2.10 -9.45
N HIS A 81 -6.33 0.78 -9.26
CA HIS A 81 -5.17 -0.09 -9.10
C HIS A 81 -5.38 -1.48 -9.73
N GLY A 82 -4.33 -2.00 -10.36
CA GLY A 82 -4.29 -3.35 -10.93
C GLY A 82 -3.57 -4.38 -10.05
N PHE A 83 -2.98 -3.94 -8.94
CA PHE A 83 -2.24 -4.77 -7.99
C PHE A 83 -2.85 -4.69 -6.61
N ALA A 84 -2.70 -5.74 -5.81
CA ALA A 84 -3.17 -5.81 -4.44
C ALA A 84 -2.11 -6.47 -3.54
N VAL A 85 -2.17 -6.15 -2.25
CA VAL A 85 -1.36 -6.80 -1.21
C VAL A 85 -2.02 -8.12 -0.81
N ASN A 86 -1.24 -9.18 -0.71
CA ASN A 86 -1.73 -10.46 -0.24
C ASN A 86 -1.77 -10.48 1.30
N VAL A 87 -2.96 -10.49 1.88
CA VAL A 87 -3.17 -10.50 3.34
C VAL A 87 -2.55 -11.73 4.00
N HIS A 88 -2.48 -12.87 3.32
CA HIS A 88 -1.86 -14.08 3.85
C HIS A 88 -0.33 -14.04 3.88
N SER A 89 0.27 -13.04 3.22
CA SER A 89 1.72 -12.82 3.25
C SER A 89 2.16 -11.87 4.36
N MET A 90 1.21 -11.32 5.11
CA MET A 90 1.48 -10.49 6.27
C MET A 90 1.82 -11.41 7.45
N ASN A 91 3.04 -11.30 7.97
CA ASN A 91 3.45 -12.06 9.15
C ASN A 91 2.65 -11.57 10.36
N PRO A 92 2.16 -12.45 11.25
CA PRO A 92 1.43 -12.06 12.45
C PRO A 92 2.30 -11.28 13.44
#